data_AF-A0A1F4E1A2-F1
#
_entry.id   AF-A0A1F4E1A2-F1
#
_cell.length_a   1.000
_cell.length_b   1.000
_cell.length_c   1.000
_cell.angle_alpha   90.00
_cell.angle_beta   90.00
_cell.angle_gamma   90.00
#
_symmetry.space_group_name_H-M   'P 1'
#
loop_
_entity.id
_entity.type
_entity.pdbx_description
1 polymer ?
#
loop_
_entity_poly.entity_id
_entity_poly.type
_entity_poly.pdbx_seq_one_letter_code
_entity_poly.pdbx_strand_id
1 'polypeptide(L)'
;MRVCGSQLIHSVTTTPNTRSRTSSTPRGRPAREFQPQGVHVAHVIIDGQIASDRPGRSIAERGLDAVLDPNAIAESYYQLHLQPPSAWTLELDLRPYVEKF
;
A
#
# COMPACT_ATOMS: atom_id res chain seq x y z
N MET A 1 24.06 -7.34 3.26
CA MET A 1 22.86 -7.40 2.40
C MET A 1 22.46 -5.96 2.11
N ARG A 2 22.77 -5.44 0.91
CA ARG A 2 22.46 -4.05 0.51
C ARG A 2 21.01 -4.01 0.03
N VAL A 3 20.16 -3.26 0.73
CA VAL A 3 18.84 -2.90 0.20
C VAL A 3 19.01 -1.51 -0.43
N CYS A 4 19.30 -1.51 -1.74
CA CYS A 4 19.21 -0.35 -2.60
C CYS A 4 17.71 -0.05 -2.82
N GLY A 5 17.34 1.23 -2.97
CA GLY A 5 15.95 1.72 -3.00
C GLY A 5 14.97 0.80 -3.70
N SER A 6 13.98 0.32 -2.95
CA SER A 6 12.88 -0.49 -3.46
C SER A 6 11.60 0.23 -3.11
N GLN A 7 11.02 0.92 -4.09
CA GLN A 7 9.63 1.36 -4.07
C GLN A 7 8.77 0.11 -3.90
N LEU A 8 8.19 -0.08 -2.71
CA LEU A 8 7.34 -1.24 -2.44
C LEU A 8 5.95 -0.92 -2.98
N ILE A 9 5.63 -1.48 -4.14
CA ILE A 9 4.31 -1.44 -4.74
C ILE A 9 3.47 -2.56 -4.15
N HIS A 10 2.41 -2.21 -3.42
CA HIS A 10 1.47 -3.16 -2.84
C HIS A 10 0.09 -3.00 -3.50
N SER A 11 -0.48 -4.11 -3.97
CA SER A 11 -1.86 -4.16 -4.47
C SER A 11 -2.76 -4.86 -3.45
N VAL A 12 -3.79 -4.16 -2.98
CA VAL A 12 -4.82 -4.73 -2.12
C VAL A 12 -5.98 -5.15 -2.99
N THR A 13 -6.33 -6.43 -2.93
CA THR A 13 -7.52 -6.97 -3.58
C THR A 13 -8.45 -7.46 -2.49
N THR A 14 -9.40 -6.63 -2.07
CA THR A 14 -10.48 -7.11 -1.20
C THR A 14 -11.47 -7.87 -2.07
N THR A 15 -11.45 -9.20 -2.00
CA THR A 15 -12.45 -10.03 -2.67
C THR A 15 -13.67 -10.19 -1.75
N PRO A 16 -14.90 -9.98 -2.25
CA PRO A 16 -16.07 -10.46 -1.55
C PRO A 16 -15.99 -12.00 -1.49
N ASN A 17 -16.35 -12.57 -0.34
CA ASN A 17 -16.23 -14.00 -0.04
C ASN A 17 -17.05 -14.87 -1.01
N THR A 18 -16.45 -15.24 -2.13
CA THR A 18 -16.92 -16.28 -3.04
C THR A 18 -15.74 -17.12 -3.51
N ARG A 19 -15.74 -18.40 -3.14
CA ARG A 19 -14.79 -19.42 -3.60
C ARG A 19 -14.87 -19.57 -5.12
N SER A 20 -13.85 -19.14 -5.87
CA SER A 20 -13.58 -19.70 -7.21
C SER A 20 -12.14 -19.46 -7.69
N ARG A 21 -11.38 -20.56 -7.71
CA ARG A 21 -10.52 -21.12 -8.79
C ARG A 21 -9.73 -20.15 -9.70
N THR A 22 -8.40 -20.23 -9.58
CA THR A 22 -7.34 -20.04 -10.60
C THR A 22 -7.63 -19.06 -11.75
N SER A 23 -7.02 -17.87 -11.74
CA SER A 23 -7.08 -16.94 -12.88
C SER A 23 -5.69 -16.63 -13.44
N SER A 24 -5.49 -16.92 -14.72
CA SER A 24 -4.48 -16.31 -15.58
C SER A 24 -4.59 -14.78 -15.51
N THR A 25 -3.50 -14.10 -15.16
CA THR A 25 -3.50 -12.63 -15.03
C THR A 25 -3.84 -11.96 -16.36
N PRO A 26 -4.92 -11.17 -16.44
CA PRO A 26 -5.26 -10.42 -17.63
C PRO A 26 -4.25 -9.26 -17.84
N ARG A 27 -3.95 -8.94 -19.10
CA ARG A 27 -2.97 -7.91 -19.51
C ARG A 27 -3.55 -6.48 -19.52
N GLY A 28 -4.69 -6.23 -18.87
CA GLY A 28 -5.33 -4.91 -18.79
C GLY A 28 -5.20 -4.27 -17.41
N ARG A 29 -5.78 -3.08 -17.21
CA ARG A 29 -5.74 -2.38 -15.92
C ARG A 29 -6.66 -3.10 -14.92
N PRO A 30 -6.12 -3.78 -13.87
CA PRO A 30 -6.89 -4.70 -13.03
C PRO A 30 -8.13 -4.05 -12.42
N ALA A 31 -8.01 -2.79 -11.99
CA ALA A 31 -9.11 -2.03 -11.44
C ALA A 31 -10.33 -1.93 -12.38
N ARG A 32 -10.13 -1.72 -13.69
CA ARG A 32 -11.26 -1.58 -14.63
C ARG A 32 -11.99 -2.89 -14.91
N GLU A 33 -11.31 -4.01 -14.73
CA GLU A 33 -11.85 -5.34 -15.00
C GLU A 33 -12.54 -5.95 -13.78
N PHE A 34 -12.03 -5.66 -12.58
CA PHE A 34 -12.49 -6.26 -11.33
C PHE A 34 -13.46 -5.38 -10.52
N GLN A 35 -13.44 -4.05 -10.70
CA GLN A 35 -14.40 -3.15 -10.01
C GLN A 35 -15.87 -3.49 -10.30
N PRO A 36 -16.31 -3.79 -11.55
CA PRO A 36 -17.69 -4.19 -11.82
C PRO A 36 -18.11 -5.52 -11.16
N GLN A 37 -17.13 -6.34 -10.76
CA GLN A 37 -17.34 -7.62 -10.07
C GLN A 37 -17.40 -7.46 -8.55
N GLY A 38 -17.41 -6.22 -8.05
CA GLY A 38 -17.45 -5.94 -6.61
C GLY A 38 -16.08 -6.11 -5.92
N VAL A 39 -14.99 -6.08 -6.68
CA VAL A 39 -13.62 -6.19 -6.13
C VAL A 39 -12.97 -4.82 -6.08
N HIS A 40 -12.60 -4.39 -4.88
CA HIS A 40 -11.84 -3.16 -4.67
C HIS A 40 -10.36 -3.42 -4.93
N VAL A 41 -9.83 -2.79 -5.99
CA VAL A 41 -8.40 -2.80 -6.32
C VAL A 41 -7.83 -1.41 -6.03
N ALA A 42 -6.87 -1.34 -5.11
CA ALA A 42 -6.12 -0.13 -4.77
C ALA A 42 -4.61 -0.34 -4.95
N HIS A 43 -3.94 0.68 -5.47
CA HIS A 43 -2.49 0.78 -5.62
C HIS A 43 -1.94 1.63 -4.46
N VAL A 44 -1.20 1.01 -3.55
CA VAL A 44 -0.60 1.71 -2.41
C VAL A 44 0.89 1.89 -2.66
N ILE A 45 1.31 3.13 -2.74
CA ILE A 45 2.70 3.56 -2.92
C ILE A 45 3.24 3.92 -1.54
N ILE A 46 4.27 3.22 -1.10
CA ILE A 46 4.97 3.53 0.15
C ILE A 46 6.34 4.09 -0.25
N ASP A 47 6.46 5.41 -0.18
CA ASP A 47 7.68 6.13 -0.53
C ASP A 47 8.38 6.63 0.73
N GLY A 48 9.18 5.76 1.32
CA GLY A 48 9.86 6.05 2.57
C GLY A 48 10.42 4.79 3.22
N GLN A 49 11.30 4.99 4.20
CA GLN A 49 11.73 3.88 5.04
C GLN A 49 10.67 3.61 6.11
N ILE A 50 10.27 2.34 6.25
CA ILE A 50 9.33 1.91 7.27
C ILE A 50 10.11 1.68 8.57
N ALA A 51 9.58 2.19 9.69
CA ALA A 51 10.17 1.96 11.00
C ALA A 51 10.15 0.45 11.31
N SER A 52 11.23 -0.07 11.87
CA SER A 52 11.32 -1.48 12.25
C SER A 52 11.99 -1.61 13.60
N ASP A 53 11.68 -2.70 14.32
CA ASP A 53 12.20 -2.98 15.67
C ASP A 53 13.74 -3.03 15.75
N ARG A 54 14.40 -3.21 14.60
CA ARG A 54 15.83 -2.96 14.46
C ARG A 54 16.01 -1.56 13.89
N PRO A 55 16.50 -0.57 14.66
CA PRO A 55 16.69 0.77 14.13
C PRO A 55 17.66 0.69 12.94
N GLY A 56 17.10 0.90 11.75
CA GLY A 56 17.89 1.05 10.54
C GLY A 56 18.73 2.33 10.62
N ARG A 57 19.68 2.45 9.70
CA ARG A 57 20.57 3.62 9.61
C ARG A 57 19.79 4.95 9.56
N SER A 58 18.61 4.94 8.94
CA SER A 58 17.71 6.09 8.80
C SER A 58 17.20 6.66 10.12
N ILE A 59 16.74 5.81 11.05
CA ILE A 59 16.27 6.24 12.37
C ILE A 59 17.44 6.84 13.16
N ALA A 60 18.62 6.22 13.06
CA ALA A 60 19.82 6.70 13.74
C ALA A 60 20.36 8.03 13.16
N GLU A 61 20.23 8.26 11.84
CA GLU A 61 20.78 9.43 11.16
C GLU A 61 19.78 10.61 11.06
N ARG A 62 18.46 10.35 10.97
CA ARG A 62 17.44 11.36 10.65
C ARG A 62 16.30 11.47 11.67
N GLY A 63 16.31 10.63 12.71
CA GLY A 63 15.25 10.59 13.72
C GLY A 63 14.01 9.84 13.26
N LEU A 64 13.06 9.65 14.19
CA LEU A 64 11.81 8.90 13.96
C LEU A 64 10.88 9.60 12.96
N ASP A 65 10.97 10.92 12.80
CA ASP A 65 10.11 11.68 11.89
C ASP A 65 10.44 11.45 10.40
N ALA A 66 11.61 10.86 10.12
CA ALA A 66 12.08 10.55 8.77
C ALA A 66 11.68 9.14 8.29
N VAL A 67 10.94 8.39 9.11
CA VAL A 67 10.46 7.04 8.78
C VAL A 67 8.95 6.96 8.93
N LEU A 68 8.32 6.06 8.16
CA LEU A 68 6.90 5.77 8.25
C LEU A 68 6.62 4.79 9.38
N ASP A 69 5.64 5.08 10.22
CA ASP A 69 5.16 4.15 11.25
C ASP A 69 4.35 2.99 10.61
N PRO A 70 4.74 1.72 10.82
CA PRO A 70 3.96 0.55 10.42
C PRO A 70 2.49 0.60 10.84
N ASN A 71 2.19 1.15 12.03
CA ASN A 71 0.81 1.23 12.52
C ASN A 71 -0.01 2.23 11.70
N ALA A 72 0.58 3.37 11.33
CA ALA A 72 -0.08 4.35 10.46
C ALA A 72 -0.30 3.80 9.04
N ILE A 73 0.65 3.02 8.52
CA ILE A 73 0.48 2.30 7.26
C ILE A 73 -0.68 1.31 7.38
N ALA A 74 -0.70 0.47 8.42
CA ALA A 74 -1.76 -0.53 8.64
C ALA A 74 -3.15 0.12 8.78
N GLU A 75 -3.26 1.24 9.49
CA GLU A 75 -4.50 2.01 9.60
C GLU A 75 -4.96 2.49 8.21
N SER A 76 -4.04 2.96 7.37
CA SER A 76 -4.37 3.36 6.00
C SER A 76 -4.93 2.20 5.17
N TYR A 77 -4.37 0.99 5.32
CA TYR A 77 -4.93 -0.22 4.70
C TYR A 77 -6.31 -0.57 5.25
N TYR A 78 -6.53 -0.41 6.56
CA TYR A 78 -7.82 -0.66 7.19
C TYR A 78 -8.89 0.30 6.67
N GLN A 79 -8.56 1.58 6.57
CA GLN A 79 -9.44 2.60 5.99
C GLN A 79 -9.79 2.29 4.53
N LEU A 80 -8.83 1.85 3.71
CA LEU A 80 -9.08 1.40 2.34
C LEU A 80 -10.06 0.22 2.29
N HIS A 81 -9.90 -0.76 3.16
CA HIS A 81 -10.77 -1.93 3.21
C HIS A 81 -12.23 -1.58 3.57
N LEU A 82 -12.44 -0.56 4.40
CA LEU A 82 -13.77 -0.13 4.83
C LEU A 82 -14.49 0.79 3.82
N GLN A 83 -13.85 1.19 2.73
CA GLN A 83 -14.46 2.12 1.78
C GLN A 83 -15.72 1.54 1.11
N PRO A 84 -16.82 2.32 1.07
CA PRO A 84 -18.00 1.89 0.33
C PRO A 84 -17.69 1.82 -1.17
N PRO A 85 -18.34 0.92 -1.94
CA PRO A 85 -18.15 0.82 -3.40
C PRO A 85 -18.39 2.11 -4.18
N SER A 86 -19.13 3.06 -3.60
CA SER A 86 -19.37 4.39 -4.19
C SER A 86 -18.15 5.30 -4.19
N ALA A 87 -17.10 5.00 -3.41
CA ALA A 87 -15.97 5.89 -3.19
C ALA A 87 -14.64 5.13 -3.05
N TRP A 88 -14.39 4.16 -3.92
CA TRP A 88 -13.14 3.40 -3.92
C TRP A 88 -11.94 4.21 -4.42
N THR A 89 -10.93 4.31 -3.57
CA THR A 89 -9.62 4.85 -3.90
C THR A 89 -8.88 3.88 -4.83
N LEU A 90 -8.36 4.40 -5.94
CA LEU A 90 -7.52 3.65 -6.88
C LEU A 90 -6.03 3.74 -6.52
N GLU A 91 -5.58 4.88 -6.02
CA GLU A 91 -4.18 5.14 -5.68
C GLU A 91 -4.07 5.87 -4.34
N LEU A 92 -3.20 5.38 -3.47
CA LEU A 92 -2.86 6.00 -2.19
C LEU A 92 -1.34 6.09 -2.08
N ASP A 93 -0.84 7.28 -1.78
CA ASP A 93 0.59 7.55 -1.66
C ASP A 93 0.91 7.93 -0.20
N LEU A 94 1.82 7.17 0.41
CA LEU A 94 2.27 7.32 1.79
C LEU A 94 3.74 7.76 1.81
N ARG A 95 4.00 8.95 2.34
CA ARG A 95 5.34 9.54 2.45
C ARG A 95 5.61 10.09 3.85
N PRO A 96 6.87 10.09 4.31
CA PRO A 96 7.24 10.74 5.56
C PRO A 96 7.13 12.27 5.41
N TYR A 97 6.61 12.92 6.45
CA TYR A 97 6.38 14.37 6.48
C TYR A 97 7.66 15.21 6.29
N VAL A 98 8.83 14.67 6.66
CA VAL A 98 10.11 15.39 6.67
C VAL A 98 10.74 15.52 5.27
N GLU A 99 10.15 14.90 4.24
CA GLU A 99 10.60 15.07 2.85
C GLU A 99 10.39 16.52 2.38
N LYS A 100 11.44 17.15 1.83
CA LYS A 100 11.38 18.52 1.30
C LYS A 100 10.92 18.49 -0.16
N PHE A 101 9.91 19.30 -0.47
CA PHE A 101 9.40 19.56 -1.82
C PHE A 101 10.25 20.59 -2.58
#